data_AF-V9IER8-F1
#
_entry.id   AF-V9IER8-F1
#
_cell.length_a   1.000
_cell.length_b   1.000
_cell.length_c   1.000
_cell.angle_alpha   90.00
_cell.angle_beta   90.00
_cell.angle_gamma   90.00
#
_symmetry.space_group_name_H-M   'P 1'
#
loop_
_entity.id
_entity.type
_entity.pdbx_description
1 polymer ?
#
loop_
_entity_poly.entity_id
_entity_poly.type
_entity_poly.pdbx_seq_one_letter_code
_entity_poly.pdbx_strand_id
1 'polypeptide(L)'
;MDIRDNISVEFKWARGKLFEKLPCEIFLDICLEQPNATVQKISSKPTNKWRPLPLDTIELEKQGSRKLNLNAKEIMRIAEKLYTQGLISYPRTETNIFPKELNLISLVNQQVNNPIWGNFAQQLLEKRSKS
;
A
#
# COMPACT_ATOMS: atom_id res chain seq x y z
N MET A 1 8.00 22.19 -21.25
CA MET A 1 8.55 21.32 -20.19
C MET A 1 9.85 21.97 -19.74
N ASP A 2 9.88 22.55 -18.55
CA ASP A 2 11.10 23.18 -18.03
C ASP A 2 12.04 22.09 -17.51
N ILE A 3 13.09 21.81 -18.28
CA ILE A 3 14.15 20.88 -17.90
C ILE A 3 15.24 21.70 -17.21
N ARG A 4 15.20 21.75 -15.89
CA ARG A 4 16.38 22.01 -15.06
C ARG A 4 16.69 20.71 -14.31
N ASP A 5 17.94 20.28 -14.37
CA ASP A 5 18.46 19.09 -13.66
C ASP A 5 17.82 17.74 -14.02
N ASN A 6 17.23 17.61 -15.21
CA ASN A 6 16.52 16.40 -15.69
C ASN A 6 15.28 16.03 -14.82
N ILE A 7 14.74 16.98 -14.07
CA ILE A 7 13.55 16.80 -13.23
C ILE A 7 12.36 17.46 -13.92
N SER A 8 11.49 16.64 -14.50
CA SER A 8 10.18 17.08 -14.98
C SER A 8 9.15 16.90 -13.86
N VAL A 9 8.47 17.98 -13.49
CA VAL A 9 7.40 17.97 -12.48
C VAL A 9 6.07 18.29 -13.14
N GLU A 10 5.09 17.40 -12.94
CA GLU A 10 3.72 17.62 -13.40
C GLU A 10 2.94 18.44 -12.35
N PHE A 11 2.45 19.61 -12.74
CA PHE A 11 1.58 20.44 -11.91
C PHE A 11 0.12 20.12 -12.21
N LYS A 12 -0.66 19.83 -11.16
CA LYS A 12 -2.11 19.61 -11.28
C LYS A 12 -2.84 20.95 -11.28
N TRP A 13 -3.73 21.15 -12.25
CA TRP A 13 -4.53 22.36 -12.31
C TRP A 13 -5.49 22.46 -11.11
N ALA A 14 -5.48 23.61 -10.43
CA ALA A 14 -6.26 23.84 -9.22
C ALA A 14 -7.79 23.72 -9.43
N ARG A 15 -8.27 23.90 -10.67
CA ARG A 15 -9.70 23.80 -11.01
C ARG A 15 -10.14 22.39 -11.37
N GLY A 16 -9.25 21.41 -11.37
CA GLY A 16 -9.57 20.03 -11.77
C GLY A 16 -9.67 19.87 -13.28
N LYS A 17 -10.81 19.35 -13.77
CA LYS A 17 -11.06 19.10 -15.20
C LYS A 17 -12.24 19.94 -15.69
N LEU A 18 -12.12 20.49 -16.90
CA LEU A 18 -13.24 21.07 -17.63
C LEU A 18 -13.71 20.10 -18.72
N PHE A 19 -15.01 20.04 -18.93
CA PHE A 19 -15.65 19.18 -19.94
C PHE A 19 -16.14 19.96 -21.16
N GLU A 20 -16.16 21.29 -21.06
CA GLU A 20 -16.51 22.19 -22.15
C GLU A 20 -15.25 22.65 -22.89
N LYS A 21 -15.29 22.56 -24.22
CA LYS A 21 -14.15 22.89 -25.08
C LYS A 21 -13.78 24.37 -25.00
N LEU A 22 -14.75 25.27 -25.20
CA LEU A 22 -14.51 26.70 -25.31
C LEU A 22 -13.83 27.30 -24.05
N PRO A 23 -14.29 27.04 -22.82
CA PRO A 23 -13.59 27.51 -21.62
C PRO A 23 -12.18 26.91 -21.46
N CYS A 24 -11.96 25.66 -21.89
CA CYS A 24 -10.65 25.02 -21.83
C CYS A 24 -9.64 25.70 -22.76
N GLU A 25 -10.06 26.02 -23.99
CA GLU A 25 -9.25 26.74 -24.97
C GLU A 25 -8.88 28.14 -24.45
N ILE A 26 -9.85 28.88 -23.89
CA ILE A 26 -9.59 30.21 -23.31
C ILE A 26 -8.52 30.14 -22.20
N PHE A 27 -8.60 29.16 -21.29
CA PHE A 27 -7.58 29.03 -20.24
C PHE A 27 -6.23 28.58 -20.77
N LEU A 28 -6.20 27.76 -21.82
CA LEU A 28 -4.97 27.36 -22.48
C LEU A 28 -4.29 28.57 -23.11
N ASP A 29 -5.03 29.39 -23.86
CA ASP A 29 -4.50 30.59 -24.51
C ASP A 29 -3.89 31.55 -23.49
N ILE A 30 -4.59 31.81 -22.37
CA ILE A 30 -4.08 32.64 -21.27
C ILE A 30 -2.75 32.08 -20.71
N CYS A 31 -2.61 30.76 -20.58
CA CYS A 31 -1.37 30.14 -20.10
C CYS A 31 -0.24 30.19 -21.14
N LEU A 32 -0.57 30.09 -22.43
CA LEU A 32 0.42 30.17 -23.52
C LEU A 32 0.95 31.59 -23.70
N GLU A 33 0.12 32.61 -23.46
CA GLU A 33 0.54 34.01 -23.44
C GLU A 33 1.48 34.33 -22.27
N GLN A 34 1.31 33.66 -21.12
CA GLN A 34 2.13 33.86 -19.93
C GLN A 34 2.70 32.54 -19.39
N PRO A 35 3.74 31.97 -20.05
CA PRO A 35 4.24 30.63 -19.74
C PRO A 35 5.08 30.56 -18.45
N ASN A 36 5.52 31.70 -17.91
CA ASN A 36 6.38 31.74 -16.74
C ASN A 36 5.59 31.47 -15.45
N ALA A 37 5.87 30.36 -14.77
CA ALA A 37 5.25 30.03 -13.49
C ALA A 37 5.99 30.68 -12.31
N THR A 38 5.23 31.16 -11.31
CA THR A 38 5.76 31.65 -10.03
C THR A 38 5.28 30.76 -8.89
N VAL A 39 6.20 30.36 -8.01
CA VAL A 39 5.86 29.59 -6.81
C VAL A 39 5.08 30.47 -5.83
N GLN A 40 3.79 30.18 -5.67
CA GLN A 40 2.92 30.94 -4.75
C GLN A 40 2.98 30.42 -3.31
N LYS A 41 3.15 29.11 -3.12
CA LYS A 41 3.10 28.48 -1.79
C LYS A 41 3.87 27.17 -1.76
N ILE A 42 4.63 26.95 -0.69
CA ILE A 42 5.26 25.68 -0.36
C ILE A 42 4.67 25.20 0.96
N SER A 43 4.13 23.98 0.99
CA SER A 43 3.63 23.36 2.21
C SER A 43 4.04 21.90 2.27
N SER A 44 4.60 21.49 3.40
CA SER A 44 4.88 20.09 3.72
C SER A 44 4.06 19.70 4.94
N LYS A 45 3.36 18.57 4.86
CA LYS A 45 2.63 17.99 5.98
C LYS A 45 3.06 16.54 6.11
N PRO A 46 3.37 16.05 7.33
CA PRO A 46 3.65 14.64 7.54
C PRO A 46 2.40 13.84 7.15
N THR A 47 2.58 12.82 6.31
CA THR A 47 1.51 11.87 5.96
C THR A 47 1.86 10.51 6.52
N ASN A 48 0.87 9.84 7.11
CA ASN A 48 1.03 8.51 7.68
C ASN A 48 0.36 7.48 6.78
N LYS A 49 1.12 6.50 6.30
CA LYS A 49 0.58 5.30 5.67
C LYS A 49 0.45 4.21 6.73
N TRP A 50 -0.77 3.79 7.02
CA TRP A 50 -1.06 2.85 8.10
C TRP A 50 -0.65 1.43 7.69
N ARG A 51 -0.23 0.64 8.69
CA ARG A 51 0.05 -0.78 8.52
C ARG A 51 -1.27 -1.54 8.26
N PRO A 52 -1.24 -2.66 7.52
CA PRO A 52 -2.44 -3.47 7.33
C PRO A 52 -2.94 -4.02 8.67
N LEU A 53 -4.24 -4.27 8.73
CA LEU A 53 -4.84 -5.02 9.82
C LEU A 53 -4.45 -6.51 9.73
N PRO A 54 -4.57 -7.27 10.83
CA PRO A 54 -4.52 -8.72 10.78
C PRO A 54 -5.48 -9.27 9.72
N LEU A 55 -5.03 -10.29 9.00
CA LEU A 55 -5.72 -10.83 7.83
C LEU A 55 -6.94 -11.67 8.25
N ASP A 56 -8.12 -11.32 7.76
CA ASP A 56 -9.36 -12.11 7.87
C ASP A 56 -9.65 -12.88 6.57
N THR A 57 -10.71 -13.69 6.54
CA THR A 57 -11.07 -14.50 5.36
C THR A 57 -11.43 -13.65 4.16
N ILE A 58 -12.18 -12.56 4.36
CA ILE A 58 -12.66 -11.71 3.28
C ILE A 58 -11.48 -11.00 2.61
N GLU A 59 -10.54 -10.49 3.42
CA GLU A 59 -9.36 -9.81 2.93
C GLU A 59 -8.37 -10.80 2.30
N LEU A 60 -8.24 -12.02 2.82
CA LEU A 60 -7.49 -13.10 2.17
C LEU A 60 -8.02 -13.37 0.75
N GLU A 61 -9.34 -13.56 0.59
CA GLU A 61 -9.96 -13.79 -0.71
C GLU A 61 -9.80 -12.60 -1.67
N LYS A 62 -10.01 -11.37 -1.16
CA LYS A 62 -9.84 -10.13 -1.95
C LYS A 62 -8.40 -9.96 -2.42
N GLN A 63 -7.42 -10.14 -1.54
CA GLN A 63 -6.01 -9.97 -1.89
C GLN A 63 -5.52 -11.11 -2.78
N GLY A 64 -5.93 -12.36 -2.52
CA GLY A 64 -5.60 -13.49 -3.39
C GLY A 64 -6.14 -13.29 -4.80
N SER A 65 -7.37 -12.81 -4.95
CA SER A 65 -7.93 -12.49 -6.27
C SER A 65 -7.19 -11.34 -6.95
N ARG A 66 -6.97 -10.22 -6.25
CA ARG A 66 -6.34 -9.01 -6.83
C ARG A 66 -4.85 -9.14 -7.10
N LYS A 67 -4.13 -9.93 -6.30
CA LYS A 67 -2.66 -10.00 -6.35
C LYS A 67 -2.14 -11.30 -6.94
N LEU A 68 -2.88 -12.39 -6.79
CA LEU A 68 -2.47 -13.72 -7.23
C LEU A 68 -3.35 -14.26 -8.37
N ASN A 69 -4.39 -13.54 -8.79
CA ASN A 69 -5.33 -13.93 -9.86
C ASN A 69 -6.02 -15.28 -9.61
N LEU A 70 -6.25 -15.63 -8.34
CA LEU A 70 -6.96 -16.86 -7.95
C LEU A 70 -8.44 -16.57 -7.69
N ASN A 71 -9.31 -17.55 -7.95
CA ASN A 71 -10.72 -17.44 -7.55
C ASN A 71 -10.88 -17.79 -6.06
N ALA A 72 -11.96 -17.31 -5.42
CA ALA A 72 -12.19 -17.51 -3.98
C ALA A 72 -12.21 -19.00 -3.57
N LYS A 73 -12.79 -19.87 -4.40
CA LYS A 73 -12.88 -21.32 -4.14
C LYS A 73 -11.48 -21.96 -4.10
N GLU A 74 -10.60 -21.58 -5.02
CA GLU A 74 -9.21 -22.06 -5.04
C GLU A 74 -8.41 -21.55 -3.85
N ILE A 75 -8.55 -20.27 -3.50
CA ILE A 75 -7.89 -19.65 -2.34
C ILE A 75 -8.25 -20.42 -1.08
N MET A 76 -9.54 -20.64 -0.84
CA MET A 76 -9.99 -21.36 0.36
C MET A 76 -9.54 -22.81 0.39
N ARG A 77 -9.57 -23.51 -0.76
CA ARG A 77 -9.05 -24.89 -0.87
C ARG A 77 -7.55 -24.97 -0.53
N ILE A 78 -6.75 -24.01 -1.00
CA ILE A 78 -5.31 -23.96 -0.71
C ILE A 78 -5.09 -23.63 0.77
N ALA A 79 -5.80 -22.64 1.30
CA ALA A 79 -5.70 -22.24 2.70
C ALA A 79 -6.05 -23.40 3.66
N GLU A 80 -7.13 -24.14 3.39
CA GLU A 80 -7.51 -25.33 4.18
C GLU A 80 -6.44 -26.44 4.13
N LYS A 81 -5.80 -26.62 2.97
CA LYS A 81 -4.68 -27.55 2.83
C LYS A 81 -3.48 -27.11 3.69
N LEU A 82 -3.12 -25.83 3.67
CA LEU A 82 -2.02 -25.28 4.47
C LEU A 82 -2.31 -25.36 5.98
N TYR A 83 -3.57 -25.15 6.37
CA TYR A 83 -4.02 -25.34 7.76
C TYR A 83 -3.85 -26.79 8.21
N THR A 84 -4.29 -27.75 7.40
CA THR A 84 -4.12 -29.19 7.68
C THR A 84 -2.64 -29.58 7.82
N GLN A 85 -1.75 -28.89 7.10
CA GLN A 85 -0.30 -29.07 7.19
C GLN A 85 0.35 -28.36 8.39
N GLY A 86 -0.42 -27.59 9.17
CA GLY A 86 0.09 -26.83 10.32
C GLY A 86 0.88 -25.58 9.95
N LEU A 87 0.77 -25.08 8.71
CA LEU A 87 1.53 -23.92 8.23
C LEU A 87 0.85 -22.58 8.54
N ILE A 88 -0.48 -22.57 8.63
CA ILE A 88 -1.27 -21.38 8.93
C ILE A 88 -2.33 -21.69 9.99
N SER A 89 -2.85 -20.67 10.66
CA SER A 89 -4.04 -20.77 11.50
C SER A 89 -5.30 -21.01 10.66
N TYR A 90 -6.40 -21.40 11.33
CA TYR A 90 -7.66 -21.68 10.66
C TYR A 90 -8.11 -20.50 9.76
N PRO A 91 -8.34 -20.71 8.45
CA PRO A 91 -8.47 -19.63 7.48
C PRO A 91 -9.88 -19.05 7.36
N ARG A 92 -10.86 -19.59 8.11
CA ARG A 92 -12.25 -19.12 8.15
C ARG A 92 -12.50 -18.37 9.47
N THR A 93 -12.21 -17.07 9.47
CA THR A 93 -12.33 -16.18 10.63
C THR A 93 -12.71 -14.77 10.20
N GLU A 94 -13.57 -14.14 10.99
CA GLU A 94 -13.92 -12.71 10.90
C GLU A 94 -13.06 -11.86 11.86
N THR A 95 -12.17 -12.50 12.62
CA THR A 95 -11.36 -11.82 13.64
C THR A 95 -10.16 -11.14 12.99
N ASN A 96 -10.08 -9.83 13.14
CA ASN A 96 -8.95 -9.00 12.72
C ASN A 96 -8.15 -8.44 13.92
N ILE A 97 -8.24 -9.10 15.08
CA ILE A 97 -7.55 -8.73 16.32
C ILE A 97 -6.73 -9.94 16.79
N PHE A 98 -5.44 -9.73 17.06
CA PHE A 98 -4.63 -10.78 17.68
C PHE A 98 -5.03 -10.95 19.15
N PRO A 99 -5.29 -12.20 19.61
CA PRO A 99 -5.53 -12.45 21.03
C PRO A 99 -4.26 -12.15 21.83
N LYS A 100 -4.42 -11.70 23.08
CA LYS A 100 -3.28 -11.27 23.92
C LYS A 100 -2.32 -12.41 24.24
N GLU A 101 -2.84 -13.63 24.22
CA GLU A 101 -2.15 -14.88 24.52
C GLU A 101 -1.27 -15.34 23.35
N LEU A 102 -1.48 -14.81 22.14
CA LEU A 102 -0.72 -15.20 20.96
C LEU A 102 0.68 -14.59 21.00
N ASN A 103 1.70 -15.43 21.08
CA ASN A 103 3.09 -14.99 21.06
C ASN A 103 3.54 -14.64 19.62
N LEU A 104 3.24 -13.41 19.21
CA LEU A 104 3.65 -12.86 17.91
C LEU A 104 5.17 -12.85 17.70
N ILE A 105 5.95 -12.70 18.79
CA ILE A 105 7.42 -12.68 18.72
C ILE A 105 7.93 -14.04 18.24
N SER A 106 7.38 -15.13 18.79
CA SER A 106 7.71 -16.48 18.37
C SER A 106 7.39 -16.72 16.88
N LEU A 107 6.24 -16.23 16.41
CA LEU A 107 5.85 -16.37 15.00
C LEU A 107 6.78 -15.60 14.05
N VAL A 108 7.21 -14.39 14.43
CA VAL A 108 8.17 -13.61 13.64
C VAL A 108 9.55 -14.27 13.63
N ASN A 109 10.00 -14.81 14.77
CA ASN A 109 11.28 -15.54 14.87
C ASN A 109 11.35 -16.73 13.92
N GLN A 110 10.25 -17.47 13.73
CA GLN A 110 10.20 -18.59 12.79
C GLN A 110 10.45 -18.16 11.33
N GLN A 111 10.28 -16.88 10.99
CA GLN A 111 10.41 -16.37 9.63
C GLN A 111 11.80 -15.77 9.31
N VAL A 112 12.70 -15.68 10.30
CA VAL A 112 14.02 -15.02 10.15
C VAL A 112 14.90 -15.71 9.09
N ASN A 113 14.75 -17.02 8.92
CA ASN A 113 15.55 -17.79 7.97
C ASN A 113 15.05 -17.70 6.52
N ASN A 114 13.98 -16.96 6.24
CA ASN A 114 13.47 -16.82 4.88
C ASN A 114 14.37 -15.88 4.04
N PRO A 115 14.81 -16.28 2.83
CA PRO A 115 15.74 -15.46 2.04
C PRO A 115 15.15 -14.15 1.51
N ILE A 116 13.82 -14.04 1.40
CA ILE A 116 13.14 -12.88 0.81
C ILE A 116 12.83 -11.82 1.87
N TRP A 117 12.30 -12.24 3.03
CA TRP A 117 11.83 -11.33 4.08
C TRP A 117 12.47 -11.53 5.45
N GLY A 118 13.38 -12.49 5.61
CA GLY A 118 14.04 -12.81 6.88
C GLY A 118 14.75 -11.62 7.51
N ASN A 119 15.46 -10.84 6.70
CA ASN A 119 16.11 -9.60 7.15
C ASN A 119 15.11 -8.57 7.72
N PHE A 120 13.92 -8.47 7.14
CA PHE A 120 12.87 -7.58 7.67
C PHE A 120 12.32 -8.10 9.00
N ALA A 121 12.12 -9.42 9.13
CA ALA A 121 11.69 -10.05 10.38
C ALA A 121 12.71 -9.81 11.50
N GLN A 122 14.01 -9.96 11.22
CA GLN A 122 15.09 -9.69 12.17
C GLN A 122 15.09 -8.23 12.63
N GLN A 123 15.03 -7.28 11.69
CA GLN A 123 14.96 -5.85 12.02
C GLN A 123 13.74 -5.48 12.87
N LEU A 124 12.60 -6.17 12.66
CA LEU A 124 11.38 -5.93 13.44
C LEU A 124 11.56 -6.34 14.91
N LEU A 125 12.27 -7.45 15.16
CA LEU A 125 12.59 -7.93 16.51
C LEU A 125 13.56 -7.00 17.23
N GLU A 126 14.60 -6.54 16.53
CA GLU A 126 15.60 -5.61 17.08
C GLU A 126 15.02 -4.24 17.41
N LYS A 127 14.17 -3.68 16.53
CA LYS A 127 13.52 -2.38 16.76
C LYS A 127 12.62 -2.39 17.99
N ARG A 128 11.98 -3.53 18.28
CA ARG A 128 11.12 -3.66 19.47
C ARG A 128 11.92 -3.77 20.77
N SER A 129 13.14 -4.31 20.75
CA SER A 129 13.99 -4.40 21.95
C SER A 129 14.57 -3.05 22.39
N LYS A 130 14.54 -2.04 21.53
CA LYS A 130 15.06 -0.69 21.78
C LYS A 130 13.98 0.34 22.16
N SER A 131 12.76 -0.11 22.43
CA SER A 131 11.61 0.73 22.79
C SER A 131 11.04 0.38 24.15
#